data_AF-A0A2V7DJ57-F1
#
_entry.id   AF-A0A2V7DJ57-F1
#
_cell.length_a   1.000
_cell.length_b   1.000
_cell.length_c   1.000
_cell.angle_alpha   90.00
_cell.angle_beta   90.00
_cell.angle_gamma   90.00
#
_symmetry.space_group_name_H-M   'P 1'
#
loop_
_entity.id
_entity.type
_entity.pdbx_description
1 polymer ?
#
loop_
_entity_poly.entity_id
_entity_poly.type
_entity_poly.pdbx_seq_one_letter_code
_entity_poly.pdbx_strand_id
1 'polypeptide(L)' 'MKHDWRDAKPAWSLLYVIVLHQTGLLAVIEVSIPPGALRTALESVVVVAGFGLMLMWRRLNRARLDVENGRRA' A
#
# COMPACT_ATOMS: atom_id res chain seq x y z
N MET A 1 22.74 -17.40 8.43
CA MET A 1 21.88 -16.21 8.59
C MET A 1 20.83 -16.53 9.63
N LYS A 2 20.97 -16.00 10.86
CA LYS A 2 19.93 -16.11 11.90
C LYS A 2 18.84 -15.11 11.50
N HIS A 3 17.66 -15.61 11.09
CA HIS A 3 16.49 -14.75 10.97
C HIS A 3 16.06 -14.37 12.39
N ASP A 4 16.55 -13.22 12.86
CA ASP A 4 16.14 -12.66 14.13
C ASP A 4 14.70 -12.15 13.97
N TRP A 5 13.74 -12.91 14.48
CA TRP A 5 12.32 -12.54 14.46
C TRP A 5 12.04 -11.27 15.29
N ARG A 6 13.04 -10.76 16.02
CA ARG A 6 13.02 -9.47 16.74
C ARG A 6 13.19 -8.25 15.83
N ASP A 7 13.61 -8.42 14.58
CA ASP A 7 13.75 -7.34 13.59
C ASP A 7 12.53 -7.18 12.67
N ALA A 8 11.37 -7.74 13.06
CA ALA A 8 10.13 -7.58 12.31
C ALA A 8 9.54 -6.16 12.48
N LYS A 9 10.31 -5.13 12.09
CA LYS A 9 9.81 -3.76 11.90
C LYS A 9 8.57 -3.84 11.02
N PRO A 10 7.54 -3.00 11.28
CA PRO A 10 6.37 -2.96 10.42
C PRO A 10 6.84 -2.78 8.98
N ALA A 11 6.19 -3.45 8.04
CA ALA A 11 6.62 -3.47 6.64
C ALA A 11 6.31 -2.12 5.95
N TRP A 12 6.86 -1.02 6.46
CA TRP A 12 6.70 0.33 5.92
C TRP A 12 7.13 0.41 4.46
N SER A 13 8.14 -0.38 4.07
CA SER A 13 8.55 -0.57 2.67
C SER A 13 7.39 -0.94 1.75
N LEU A 14 6.45 -1.74 2.24
CA LEU A 14 5.29 -2.23 1.49
C LEU A 14 4.30 -1.09 1.22
N LEU A 15 4.15 -0.12 2.13
CA LEU A 15 3.37 1.09 1.87
C LEU A 15 4.02 1.95 0.80
N TYR A 16 5.35 2.12 0.82
CA TYR A 16 6.06 2.86 -0.23
C TYR A 16 5.90 2.20 -1.60
N VAL A 17 5.99 0.87 -1.65
CA VAL A 17 5.75 0.10 -2.89
C VAL A 17 4.31 0.26 -3.37
N ILE A 18 3.32 0.19 -2.48
CA ILE A 18 1.91 0.42 -2.82
C ILE A 18 1.73 1.83 -3.40
N VAL A 19 2.26 2.86 -2.73
CA VAL A 19 2.15 4.25 -3.20
C VAL A 19 2.82 4.41 -4.56
N LEU A 20 4.05 3.92 -4.71
CA LEU A 20 4.80 4.01 -5.97
C LEU A 20 4.06 3.30 -7.11
N HIS A 21 3.50 2.12 -6.84
CA HIS A 21 2.74 1.35 -7.83
C HIS A 21 1.47 2.08 -8.25
N GLN A 22 0.75 2.66 -7.29
CA GLN A 22 -0.48 3.43 -7.54
C GLN A 22 -0.19 4.70 -8.33
N THR A 23 0.87 5.43 -7.99
CA THR A 23 1.29 6.62 -8.76
C THR A 23 1.71 6.24 -10.17
N GLY A 24 2.42 5.13 -10.34
CA GLY A 24 2.81 4.64 -11.66
C GLY A 24 1.60 4.27 -12.52
N LEU A 25 0.60 3.61 -11.92
CA LEU A 25 -0.61 3.19 -12.62
C LEU A 25 -1.45 4.40 -13.06
N LEU A 26 -1.58 5.42 -12.20
CA LEU A 26 -2.24 6.68 -12.56
C LEU A 26 -1.51 7.41 -13.68
N ALA A 27 -0.17 7.48 -13.64
CA ALA A 27 0.62 8.09 -14.71
C ALA A 27 0.43 7.36 -16.05
N VAL A 28 0.39 6.02 -16.04
CA VAL A 28 0.11 5.22 -17.25
C VAL A 28 -1.30 5.50 -17.78
N ILE A 29 -2.31 5.56 -16.92
CA ILE A 29 -3.69 5.88 -17.31
C ILE A 29 -3.76 7.29 -17.91
N GLU A 30 -3.10 8.26 -17.29
CA GLU A 30 -3.08 9.66 -17.74
C GLU A 30 -2.46 9.82 -19.13
N VAL A 31 -1.37 9.11 -19.41
CA VAL A 31 -0.67 9.17 -20.70
C VAL A 31 -1.40 8.35 -21.78
N SER A 32 -2.05 7.25 -21.40
CA SER A 32 -2.57 6.28 -22.38
C SER A 32 -4.06 6.46 -22.69
N ILE A 33 -4.84 7.08 -21.78
CA ILE A 33 -6.30 7.15 -21.90
C ILE A 33 -6.75 8.61 -22.08
N PRO A 34 -7.50 8.93 -23.14
CA PRO A 34 -8.08 10.26 -23.32
C PRO A 34 -9.03 10.63 -22.17
N PRO A 35 -9.22 11.94 -21.89
CA PRO A 35 -10.18 12.37 -20.88
C PRO A 35 -11.59 11.90 -21.24
N GLY A 36 -12.25 11.22 -20.30
CA GLY A 36 -13.59 10.66 -20.48
C GLY A 36 -13.98 9.69 -19.37
N ALA A 37 -15.19 9.15 -19.45
CA ALA A 37 -15.77 8.29 -18.40
C ALA A 37 -14.92 7.04 -18.11
N LEU A 38 -14.30 6.45 -19.14
CA LEU A 38 -13.42 5.29 -18.97
C LEU A 38 -12.17 5.61 -18.14
N ARG A 39 -11.54 6.78 -18.39
CA ARG A 39 -10.38 7.24 -17.61
C ARG A 39 -10.76 7.42 -16.14
N THR A 40 -11.86 8.11 -15.87
CA THR A 40 -12.34 8.34 -14.51
C THR A 40 -12.70 7.03 -13.78
N ALA A 41 -13.29 6.07 -14.49
CA ALA A 41 -13.59 4.75 -13.93
C ALA A 41 -12.31 4.00 -13.57
N LEU A 42 -11.30 4.00 -14.44
CA LEU A 42 -10.00 3.37 -14.17
C LEU A 42 -9.29 4.04 -12.99
N GLU A 43 -9.19 5.36 -12.96
CA GLU A 43 -8.61 6.11 -11.84
C GLU A 43 -9.32 5.80 -10.51
N SER A 44 -10.65 5.70 -10.54
CA SER A 44 -11.45 5.31 -9.37
C SER A 44 -11.12 3.89 -8.89
N VAL A 45 -10.99 2.94 -9.81
CA VAL A 45 -10.57 1.55 -9.48
C VAL A 45 -9.18 1.53 -8.86
N VAL A 46 -8.24 2.32 -9.39
CA VAL A 46 -6.91 2.47 -8.80
C VAL A 46 -7.05 2.95 -7.36
N VAL A 47 -7.76 4.06 -7.11
CA VAL A 47 -7.95 4.60 -5.76
C VAL A 47 -8.54 3.55 -4.79
N VAL A 48 -9.60 2.85 -5.19
CA VAL A 48 -10.24 1.79 -4.38
C VAL A 48 -9.26 0.65 -4.07
N ALA A 49 -8.49 0.20 -5.07
CA ALA A 49 -7.47 -0.83 -4.87
C ALA A 49 -6.39 -0.37 -3.86
N GLY A 50 -6.01 0.91 -3.88
CA GLY A 50 -5.08 1.50 -2.92
C GLY A 50 -5.58 1.39 -1.48
N PHE A 51 -6.84 1.73 -1.24
CA PHE A 51 -7.47 1.54 0.07
C PHE A 51 -7.50 0.06 0.49
N GLY A 52 -7.83 -0.84 -0.43
CA GLY A 52 -7.81 -2.29 -0.19
C GLY A 52 -6.43 -2.80 0.21
N LEU A 53 -5.38 -2.37 -0.48
CA LEU A 53 -3.98 -2.71 -0.19
C LEU A 53 -3.54 -2.15 1.17
N MET A 54 -3.92 -0.92 1.51
CA MET A 54 -3.65 -0.35 2.84
C MET A 54 -4.35 -1.11 3.97
N LEU A 55 -5.60 -1.52 3.77
CA LEU A 55 -6.33 -2.37 4.71
C LEU A 55 -5.68 -3.74 4.88
N MET A 56 -5.25 -4.36 3.77
CA MET A 56 -4.52 -5.63 3.78
C MET A 56 -3.19 -5.49 4.52
N TRP A 57 -2.42 -4.44 4.23
CA TRP A 57 -1.17 -4.13 4.91
C TRP A 57 -1.37 -4.01 6.41
N ARG A 58 -2.42 -3.29 6.84
CA ARG A 58 -2.75 -3.14 8.26
C ARG A 58 -3.10 -4.48 8.90
N ARG A 59 -3.84 -5.35 8.21
CA ARG A 59 -4.17 -6.69 8.71
C ARG A 59 -2.91 -7.55 8.88
N LEU A 60 -2.02 -7.54 7.89
CA LEU A 60 -0.76 -8.31 7.93
C LEU A 60 0.21 -7.80 8.99
N ASN A 61 0.21 -6.50 9.26
CA ASN A 61 1.10 -5.87 10.24
C ASN A 61 0.46 -5.67 11.61
N ARG A 62 -0.80 -6.07 11.83
CA ARG A 62 -1.53 -5.84 13.09
C ARG A 62 -0.76 -6.37 14.31
N ALA A 63 -0.37 -7.64 14.27
CA ALA A 63 0.40 -8.27 15.35
C ALA A 63 1.75 -7.58 15.62
N ARG A 64 2.39 -7.04 14.57
CA ARG A 64 3.67 -6.32 14.68
C ARG A 64 3.50 -4.90 15.22
N LEU A 65 2.42 -4.24 14.83
CA LEU A 65 2.05 -2.91 15.33
C LEU A 65 1.64 -2.97 16.80
N ASP A 66 0.92 -4.02 17.22
CA ASP A 66 0.52 -4.19 18.62
C ASP A 66 1.74 -4.40 19.54
N VAL A 67 2.75 -5.17 19.09
CA VAL A 67 4.02 -5.34 19.80
C VAL A 67 4.84 -4.05 19.85
N GLU A 68 4.93 -3.30 18.74
CA GLU A 68 5.63 -2.01 18.71
C GLU A 68 4.92 -0.95 19.58
N ASN A 69 3.58 -0.95 19.62
CA ASN A 69 2.81 -0.04 20.45
C ASN A 69 2.96 -0.36 21.94
N GLY A 70 2.96 -1.66 22.31
CA GLY A 70 3.23 -2.11 23.67
C GLY A 70 4.68 -1.87 24.14
N ARG A 71 5.65 -1.85 23.22
CA ARG A 71 7.05 -1.50 23.51
C ARG A 71 7.26 0.00 23.78
N ARG A 72 6.35 0.86 23.29
CA ARG A 72 6.40 2.32 23.45
C ARG A 72 5.54 2.85 24.60
N ALA A 73 4.72 2.00 25.22
CA ALA A 73 3.91 2.30 26.41
C ALA A 73 4.70 2.00 27.69
#